data_AF-A0A7C3WBE4-F1
#
_entry.id   AF-A0A7C3WBE4-F1
#
_cell.length_a   1.000
_cell.length_b   1.000
_cell.length_c   1.000
_cell.angle_alpha   90.00
_cell.angle_beta   90.00
_cell.angle_gamma   90.00
#
_symmetry.space_group_name_H-M   'P 1'
#
loop_
_entity.id
_entity.type
_entity.pdbx_description
1 polymer ?
#
loop_
_entity_poly.entity_id
_entity_poly.type
_entity_poly.pdbx_seq_one_letter_code
_entity_poly.pdbx_strand_id
1 'polypeptide(L)'
;MVERLIDEHWLGFDGKGRYDFILLVGALYPFQSMMLASLKHFAPNLRTISIERYYHPNAEFSFEDLSFEKWREGLEALLKALEA
;
A
#
# COMPACT_ATOMS: atom_id res chain seq x y z
N MET A 1 0.30 7.75 -10.88
CA MET A 1 0.10 7.70 -9.41
C MET A 1 1.42 7.89 -8.68
N VAL A 2 2.43 7.05 -8.97
CA VAL A 2 3.77 7.11 -8.37
C VAL A 2 4.40 8.51 -8.44
N GLU A 3 4.39 9.15 -9.61
CA GLU A 3 4.92 10.50 -9.80
C GLU A 3 4.29 11.53 -8.83
N ARG A 4 2.97 11.44 -8.62
CA ARG A 4 2.25 12.34 -7.70
C ARG A 4 2.65 12.11 -6.25
N LEU A 5 2.83 10.85 -5.85
CA LEU A 5 3.24 10.48 -4.49
C LEU A 5 4.70 10.87 -4.19
N ILE A 6 5.54 10.97 -5.22
CA ILE A 6 6.92 11.45 -5.10
C ILE A 6 6.98 12.98 -5.06
N ASP A 7 6.07 13.67 -5.77
CA ASP A 7 6.05 15.13 -5.81
C ASP A 7 5.72 15.74 -4.44
N GLU A 8 6.71 16.42 -3.87
CA GLU A 8 6.56 17.06 -2.56
C GLU A 8 5.52 18.19 -2.54
N HIS A 9 5.21 18.79 -3.69
CA HIS A 9 4.25 19.88 -3.85
C HIS A 9 2.83 19.38 -4.15
N TRP A 10 2.63 18.07 -4.34
CA TRP A 10 1.31 17.55 -4.62
C TRP A 10 0.42 17.58 -3.36
N LEU A 11 -0.71 18.29 -3.45
CA LEU A 11 -1.66 18.50 -2.35
C LEU A 11 -2.68 17.37 -2.17
N GLY A 12 -2.41 16.18 -2.72
CA GLY A 12 -3.33 15.04 -2.64
C GLY A 12 -4.53 15.15 -3.58
N PHE A 13 -5.45 14.19 -3.48
CA PHE A 13 -6.63 14.14 -4.35
C PHE A 13 -7.70 15.18 -4.00
N ASP A 14 -7.75 15.60 -2.73
CA ASP A 14 -8.71 16.57 -2.21
C ASP A 14 -8.10 17.96 -1.99
N GLY A 15 -6.81 18.14 -2.30
CA GLY A 15 -6.10 19.41 -2.14
C GLY A 15 -5.74 19.75 -0.69
N LYS A 16 -5.94 18.85 0.28
CA LYS A 16 -5.72 19.12 1.71
C LYS A 16 -4.33 18.78 2.22
N GLY A 17 -3.45 18.29 1.35
CA GLY A 17 -2.07 18.00 1.70
C GLY A 17 -1.60 16.66 1.16
N ARG A 18 -0.32 16.39 1.36
CA ARG A 18 0.34 15.18 0.89
C ARG A 18 -0.03 13.99 1.77
N TYR A 19 -0.13 12.81 1.18
CA TYR A 19 -0.29 11.56 1.92
C TYR A 19 1.04 11.15 2.56
N ASP A 20 1.00 10.74 3.83
CA ASP A 20 2.13 10.15 4.58
C ASP A 20 2.07 8.62 4.63
N PHE A 21 0.99 8.05 4.08
CA PHE A 21 0.70 6.62 4.10
C PHE A 21 -0.12 6.21 2.86
N ILE A 22 0.20 5.04 2.30
CA ILE A 22 -0.65 4.35 1.32
C ILE A 22 -0.89 2.90 1.70
N LEU A 23 -2.12 2.45 1.45
CA LEU A 23 -2.55 1.05 1.56
C LEU A 23 -2.88 0.53 0.17
N LEU A 24 -2.32 -0.62 -0.19
CA LEU A 24 -2.48 -1.24 -1.50
C LEU A 24 -3.18 -2.60 -1.39
N VAL A 25 -4.19 -2.80 -2.23
CA VAL A 25 -5.00 -4.02 -2.33
C VAL A 25 -5.61 -4.17 -3.74
N GLY A 26 -5.70 -5.39 -4.25
CA GLY A 26 -6.31 -5.72 -5.53
C GLY A 26 -5.47 -5.38 -6.78
N ALA A 27 -4.19 -5.05 -6.65
CA ALA A 27 -3.35 -4.73 -7.81
C ALA A 27 -2.67 -5.98 -8.41
N LEU A 28 -2.33 -5.91 -9.69
CA LEU A 28 -1.52 -6.95 -10.32
C LEU A 28 -0.10 -6.90 -9.75
N TYR A 29 0.36 -8.03 -9.21
CA TYR A 29 1.64 -8.16 -8.52
C TYR A 29 2.83 -7.47 -9.20
N PRO A 30 3.13 -7.68 -10.50
CA PRO A 30 4.31 -7.05 -11.12
C PRO A 30 4.23 -5.52 -11.13
N PHE A 31 3.05 -4.94 -11.40
CA PHE A 31 2.88 -3.49 -11.42
C PHE A 31 2.98 -2.88 -10.03
N GLN A 32 2.37 -3.52 -9.03
CA GLN A 32 2.50 -3.08 -7.65
C GLN A 32 3.93 -3.18 -7.15
N SER A 33 4.64 -4.26 -7.46
CA SER A 33 6.03 -4.45 -7.06
C SER A 33 6.96 -3.38 -7.66
N MET A 34 6.76 -3.02 -8.94
CA MET A 34 7.47 -1.91 -9.59
C MET A 34 7.16 -0.55 -8.94
N MET A 35 5.88 -0.28 -8.67
CA MET A 35 5.48 0.95 -8.00
C MET A 35 6.09 1.08 -6.61
N LEU A 36 6.02 0.01 -5.80
CA LEU A 36 6.59 -0.02 -4.46
C LEU A 36 8.12 0.17 -4.50
N ALA A 37 8.81 -0.39 -5.48
CA ALA A 37 10.25 -0.17 -5.65
C ALA A 37 10.58 1.32 -5.88
N SER A 38 9.81 1.99 -6.74
CA SER A 38 9.97 3.43 -6.97
C SER A 38 9.70 4.24 -5.69
N LEU A 39 8.62 3.95 -4.98
CA LEU A 39 8.27 4.69 -3.75
C LEU A 39 9.29 4.47 -2.64
N LYS A 40 9.78 3.24 -2.46
CA LYS A 40 10.83 2.89 -1.49
C LYS A 40 12.11 3.73 -1.66
N HIS A 41 12.46 4.08 -2.89
CA HIS A 41 13.69 4.83 -3.19
C HIS A 41 13.48 6.35 -3.29
N PHE A 42 12.32 6.79 -3.78
CA PHE A 42 12.10 8.19 -4.15
C PHE A 42 11.05 8.90 -3.28
N ALA A 43 10.37 8.20 -2.37
CA ALA A 43 9.43 8.78 -1.41
C ALA A 43 9.72 8.26 0.01
N PRO A 44 10.89 8.56 0.61
CA PRO A 44 11.34 7.97 1.87
C PRO A 44 10.45 8.30 3.09
N ASN A 45 9.65 9.37 2.99
CA ASN A 45 8.72 9.79 4.03
C ASN A 45 7.32 9.16 3.87
N LEU A 46 7.08 8.39 2.80
CA LEU A 46 5.81 7.75 2.53
C LEU A 46 5.83 6.31 3.05
N ARG A 47 4.98 6.01 4.02
CA ARG A 47 4.79 4.63 4.51
C ARG A 47 3.96 3.83 3.53
N THR A 48 4.41 2.63 3.19
CA THR A 48 3.76 1.77 2.19
C THR A 48 3.34 0.44 2.81
N ILE A 49 2.04 0.16 2.80
CA ILE A 49 1.48 -1.11 3.28
C ILE A 49 0.80 -1.85 2.13
N SER A 50 1.18 -3.10 1.95
CA SER A 50 0.51 -4.05 1.06
C SER A 50 -0.30 -5.04 1.88
N ILE A 51 -1.62 -5.04 1.68
CA ILE A 51 -2.52 -6.05 2.26
C ILE A 51 -2.99 -7.04 1.19
N GLU A 52 -2.11 -7.34 0.23
CA GLU A 52 -2.34 -8.34 -0.81
C GLU A 52 -2.20 -9.77 -0.27
N ARG A 53 -2.68 -10.74 -1.07
CA ARG A 53 -2.47 -12.16 -0.80
C ARG A 53 -1.00 -12.59 -0.94
N TYR A 54 -0.24 -11.91 -1.79
CA TYR A 54 1.16 -12.22 -2.08
C TYR A 54 2.10 -11.22 -1.40
N TYR A 55 3.24 -11.71 -0.93
CA TYR A 55 4.22 -10.91 -0.23
C TYR A 55 4.93 -9.91 -1.15
N HIS A 56 4.94 -8.63 -0.76
CA HIS A 56 5.63 -7.55 -1.48
C HIS A 56 6.87 -7.06 -0.72
N PRO A 57 8.10 -7.45 -1.12
CA PRO A 57 9.34 -7.08 -0.41
C PRO A 57 9.72 -5.59 -0.52
N ASN A 58 9.07 -4.87 -1.45
CA ASN A 58 9.30 -3.43 -1.64
C ASN A 58 8.35 -2.56 -0.81
N ALA A 59 7.33 -3.15 -0.18
CA ALA A 59 6.52 -2.43 0.81
C ALA A 59 7.26 -2.35 2.15
N GLU A 60 6.93 -1.35 2.97
CA GLU A 60 7.41 -1.26 4.35
C GLU A 60 6.78 -2.36 5.22
N PHE A 61 5.50 -2.67 4.98
CA PHE A 61 4.83 -3.83 5.52
C PHE A 61 4.06 -4.56 4.42
N SER A 62 4.13 -5.89 4.44
CA SER A 62 3.32 -6.76 3.61
C SER A 62 2.90 -7.98 4.41
N PHE A 63 1.70 -8.49 4.14
CA PHE A 63 1.38 -9.87 4.52
C PHE A 63 2.33 -10.85 3.85
N GLU A 64 2.57 -11.99 4.50
CA GLU A 64 3.19 -13.15 3.88
C GLU A 64 2.35 -13.71 2.73
N ASP A 65 2.85 -14.71 2.02
CA ASP A 65 2.04 -15.41 1.03
C ASP A 65 0.92 -16.18 1.73
N LEU A 66 -0.33 -15.78 1.48
CA LEU A 66 -1.52 -16.36 2.08
C LEU A 66 -2.30 -17.23 1.08
N SER A 67 -3.14 -18.13 1.58
CA SER A 67 -4.22 -18.68 0.76
C SER A 67 -5.29 -17.61 0.53
N PHE A 68 -6.16 -17.79 -0.46
CA PHE A 68 -7.24 -16.83 -0.71
C PHE A 68 -8.18 -16.73 0.50
N GLU A 69 -8.46 -17.86 1.14
CA GLU A 69 -9.33 -17.98 2.31
C GLU A 69 -8.74 -17.23 3.50
N LYS A 70 -7.45 -17.49 3.83
CA LYS A 70 -6.76 -16.78 4.91
C LYS A 70 -6.65 -15.28 4.66
N TRP A 71 -6.37 -14.89 3.41
CA TRP A 71 -6.32 -13.49 3.03
C TRP A 71 -7.68 -12.81 3.24
N ARG A 72 -8.77 -13.43 2.78
CA ARG A 72 -10.14 -12.94 2.99
C ARG A 72 -10.48 -12.83 4.48
N GLU A 73 -10.20 -13.88 5.27
CA GLU A 73 -10.42 -13.87 6.72
C GLU A 73 -9.64 -12.75 7.42
N GLY A 74 -8.39 -12.50 6.99
CA GLY A 74 -7.57 -11.39 7.47
C GLY A 74 -8.19 -10.02 7.17
N LEU A 75 -8.72 -9.82 5.96
CA LEU A 75 -9.43 -8.59 5.59
C LEU A 75 -10.72 -8.39 6.40
N GLU A 76 -11.50 -9.46 6.63
CA GLU A 76 -12.70 -9.41 7.47
C GLU A 76 -12.36 -9.06 8.93
N ALA A 77 -11.26 -9.61 9.46
CA ALA A 77 -10.78 -9.28 10.80
C ALA A 77 -10.31 -7.81 10.89
N LEU A 78 -9.61 -7.31 9.87
CA LEU A 78 -9.18 -5.91 9.78
C LEU A 78 -10.38 -4.96 9.77
N LEU A 79 -11.43 -5.26 8.99
CA LEU A 79 -12.66 -4.47 8.97
C LEU A 79 -13.33 -4.42 10.36
N LYS A 80 -13.48 -5.57 11.02
CA LYS A 80 -14.04 -5.64 12.38
C LYS A 80 -13.22 -4.84 13.40
N ALA A 81 -11.90 -4.80 13.26
CA ALA A 81 -11.03 -4.04 14.14
C ALA A 81 -11.12 -2.52 13.93
N LEU A 82 -11.50 -2.06 12.74
CA LEU A 82 -11.66 -0.63 12.42
C LEU A 82 -13.04 -0.07 12.81
N GLU A 83 -14.06 -0.93 12.91
CA GLU A 83 -15.41 -0.56 13.33
C GLU A 83 -15.59 -0.51 14.86
N ALA A 84 -14.61 -1.03 15.61
CA ALA A 84 -14.62 -1.11 17.08
C ALA A 84 -14.04 0.15 17.73
#